data_AF-A0A6M4BMM3-F1
#
_entry.id   AF-A0A6M4BMM3-F1
#
_cell.length_a   1.000
_cell.length_b   1.000
_cell.length_c   1.000
_cell.angle_alpha   90.00
_cell.angle_beta   90.00
_cell.angle_gamma   90.00
#
_symmetry.space_group_name_H-M   'P 1'
#
loop_
_entity.id
_entity.type
_entity.pdbx_description
1 polymer ?
#
loop_
_entity_poly.entity_id
_entity_poly.type
_entity_poly.pdbx_seq_one_letter_code
_entity_poly.pdbx_strand_id
1 'polypeptide(L)'
;AEEANTWKLLHCLYADSITEHPTSLDSLVTGTTLSQQTLVGALFRSDSELRLLQLLVDWLEATAAYQEDATKTSAPVIGNNVQWSNTLHQLLIGSSLFNKDKSKAMVTCMDPDAPRRQKKTIHSDDQKDDNDLCKRIFTEVRCGKFMDAVSLCISAGQGWRGAVLQGWILLHYLPRDDPNFPIEITGNPSRDLWKWCVLGIANDVSENIYYRATVGILSGHLASTLQACQGSWEDLLWAHLRVQIEVRVDKFLHEHHASADACTTPTDVLELLQSELQVEELSVQQVFSAVKSLMDGKRESHYQACQRHLMLGHIRAIMQDSLQWLDSAEERFMRFLAHLLLVLRQMGKDPLHDIGDKILEKYVTQLIDKLTSGSIDCPELIAYYTSTVPAARQIVLYAELMDHIHQSEYRQGVVSAGLSAGVDVAASARVAIKKAITDIQQGYGNLDLTFTQTTAVEKDKTLITKVISSLEWLSLISYQLEEALWLSNAMIR
;
A
#
# COMPACT_ATOMS: atom_id res chain seq x y z
N ALA A 1 2.30 -4.77 8.55
CA ALA A 1 1.49 -4.82 7.32
C ALA A 1 1.80 -3.62 6.42
N GLU A 2 1.67 -2.38 6.93
CA GLU A 2 1.89 -1.16 6.14
C GLU A 2 3.24 -1.11 5.41
N GLU A 3 4.36 -1.40 6.11
CA GLU A 3 5.69 -1.43 5.48
C GLU A 3 5.78 -2.40 4.29
N ALA A 4 5.29 -3.63 4.47
CA ALA A 4 5.29 -4.64 3.42
C ALA A 4 4.42 -4.22 2.22
N ASN A 5 3.30 -3.56 2.48
CA ASN A 5 2.43 -3.03 1.42
C ASN A 5 3.12 -1.91 0.65
N THR A 6 3.88 -1.04 1.32
CA THR A 6 4.66 0.02 0.66
C THR A 6 5.76 -0.55 -0.24
N TRP A 7 6.44 -1.62 0.19
CA TRP A 7 7.43 -2.30 -0.66
C TRP A 7 6.81 -2.95 -1.89
N LYS A 8 5.64 -3.60 -1.73
CA LYS A 8 4.87 -4.14 -2.86
C LYS A 8 4.45 -3.04 -3.83
N LEU A 9 3.98 -1.91 -3.32
CA LEU A 9 3.61 -0.75 -4.15
C LEU A 9 4.81 -0.26 -4.97
N LEU A 10 5.95 -0.04 -4.32
CA LEU A 10 7.16 0.42 -5.00
C LEU A 10 7.60 -0.57 -6.09
N HIS A 11 7.54 -1.87 -5.81
CA HIS A 11 7.86 -2.91 -6.77
C HIS A 11 6.93 -2.85 -7.99
N CYS A 12 5.61 -2.77 -7.79
CA CYS A 12 4.63 -2.67 -8.89
C CYS A 12 4.89 -1.42 -9.73
N LEU A 13 5.00 -0.25 -9.11
CA LEU A 13 5.24 1.02 -9.82
C LEU A 13 6.57 1.00 -10.59
N TYR A 14 7.61 0.42 -10.01
CA TYR A 14 8.91 0.34 -10.67
C TYR A 14 8.88 -0.64 -11.85
N ALA A 15 8.26 -1.81 -11.70
CA ALA A 15 8.13 -2.80 -12.74
C ALA A 15 7.38 -2.26 -13.97
N ASP A 16 6.32 -1.49 -13.77
CA ASP A 16 5.63 -0.82 -14.87
C ASP A 16 6.51 0.25 -15.54
N SER A 17 7.28 1.01 -14.76
CA SER A 17 8.12 2.09 -15.29
C SER A 17 9.31 1.63 -16.13
N ILE A 18 9.77 0.39 -15.96
CA ILE A 18 10.86 -0.20 -16.76
C ILE A 18 10.35 -1.00 -17.96
N THR A 19 9.05 -1.32 -17.98
CA THR A 19 8.45 -2.09 -19.07
C THR A 19 8.23 -1.19 -20.28
N GLU A 20 8.62 -1.66 -21.46
CA GLU A 20 8.33 -0.95 -22.71
C GLU A 20 6.84 -1.11 -23.05
N HIS A 21 6.15 0.02 -23.15
CA HIS A 21 4.73 0.06 -23.49
C HIS A 21 4.54 0.61 -24.91
N PRO A 22 3.55 0.10 -25.67
CA PRO A 22 3.23 0.63 -26.99
C PRO A 22 2.82 2.11 -26.88
N THR A 23 3.36 2.94 -27.78
CA THR A 23 3.20 4.39 -27.72
C THR A 23 1.91 4.90 -28.39
N SER A 24 1.26 4.09 -29.23
CA SER A 24 0.02 4.47 -29.90
C SER A 24 -0.99 3.33 -29.98
N LEU A 25 -2.27 3.68 -29.84
CA LEU A 25 -3.39 2.76 -30.00
C LEU A 25 -3.45 2.20 -31.44
N ASP A 26 -3.10 3.02 -32.44
CA ASP A 26 -3.07 2.64 -33.86
C ASP A 26 -2.14 1.45 -34.15
N SER A 27 -1.09 1.28 -33.34
CA SER A 27 -0.18 0.13 -33.49
C SER A 27 -0.80 -1.19 -33.02
N LEU A 28 -1.85 -1.13 -32.20
CA LEU A 28 -2.52 -2.28 -31.58
C LEU A 28 -3.84 -2.63 -32.28
N VAL A 29 -4.52 -1.62 -32.84
CA VAL A 29 -5.81 -1.78 -33.53
C VAL A 29 -5.57 -2.12 -35.00
N THR A 30 -5.68 -3.41 -35.33
CA THR A 30 -5.40 -3.93 -36.69
C THR A 30 -6.66 -4.19 -37.53
N GLY A 31 -7.84 -4.22 -36.90
CA GLY A 31 -9.13 -4.53 -37.54
C GLY A 31 -10.08 -3.34 -37.55
N THR A 32 -11.03 -3.34 -38.48
CA THR A 32 -12.09 -2.31 -38.61
C THR A 32 -13.15 -2.41 -37.51
N THR A 33 -13.39 -3.60 -36.98
CA THR A 33 -14.34 -3.90 -35.92
C THR A 33 -13.71 -4.88 -34.94
N LEU A 34 -13.65 -4.51 -33.67
CA LEU A 34 -13.08 -5.31 -32.59
C LEU A 34 -14.11 -5.50 -31.48
N SER A 35 -13.94 -6.58 -30.70
CA SER A 35 -14.72 -6.74 -29.47
C SER A 35 -14.36 -5.63 -28.47
N GLN A 36 -15.31 -5.22 -27.64
CA GLN A 36 -15.08 -4.20 -26.61
C GLN A 36 -13.88 -4.55 -25.71
N GLN A 37 -13.76 -5.81 -25.28
CA GLN A 37 -12.62 -6.25 -24.46
C GLN A 37 -11.27 -6.10 -25.16
N THR A 38 -11.20 -6.36 -26.48
CA THR A 38 -9.94 -6.25 -27.24
C THR A 38 -9.52 -4.79 -27.37
N LEU A 39 -10.48 -3.92 -27.66
CA LEU A 39 -10.25 -2.48 -27.83
C LEU A 39 -9.85 -1.83 -26.49
N VAL A 40 -10.55 -2.13 -25.41
CA VAL A 40 -10.20 -1.67 -24.06
C VAL A 40 -8.86 -2.27 -23.60
N GLY A 41 -8.58 -3.53 -23.93
CA GLY A 41 -7.28 -4.14 -23.66
C GLY A 41 -6.12 -3.41 -24.36
N ALA A 42 -6.35 -2.88 -25.56
CA ALA A 42 -5.39 -2.02 -26.26
C ALA A 42 -5.22 -0.66 -25.56
N LEU A 43 -6.32 -0.04 -25.09
CA LEU A 43 -6.29 1.19 -24.29
C LEU A 43 -5.44 1.04 -23.04
N PHE A 44 -5.64 -0.03 -22.26
CA PHE A 44 -4.82 -0.31 -21.08
C PHE A 44 -3.34 -0.51 -21.42
N ARG A 45 -2.97 -0.87 -22.65
CA ARG A 45 -1.55 -0.99 -23.03
C ARG A 45 -0.94 0.33 -23.50
N SER A 46 -1.73 1.21 -24.11
CA SER A 46 -1.24 2.49 -24.63
C SER A 46 -1.29 3.60 -23.57
N ASP A 47 -2.37 3.72 -22.82
CA ASP A 47 -2.61 4.84 -21.90
C ASP A 47 -1.88 4.65 -20.55
N SER A 48 -0.91 5.51 -20.25
CA SER A 48 -0.12 5.41 -19.03
C SER A 48 -0.89 5.76 -17.76
N GLU A 49 -1.86 6.67 -17.84
CA GLU A 49 -2.64 7.08 -16.67
C GLU A 49 -3.60 5.96 -16.27
N LEU A 50 -4.29 5.36 -17.24
CA LEU A 50 -5.20 4.24 -17.01
C LEU A 50 -4.45 3.00 -16.50
N ARG A 51 -3.23 2.73 -17.01
CA ARG A 51 -2.35 1.69 -16.44
C ARG A 51 -2.02 1.96 -14.98
N LEU A 52 -1.64 3.19 -14.66
CA LEU A 52 -1.35 3.56 -13.28
C LEU A 52 -2.59 3.33 -12.40
N LEU A 53 -3.77 3.78 -12.82
CA LEU A 53 -5.01 3.55 -12.08
C LEU A 53 -5.26 2.06 -11.82
N GLN A 54 -5.14 1.21 -12.84
CA GLN A 54 -5.32 -0.23 -12.70
C GLN A 54 -4.30 -0.86 -11.75
N LEU A 55 -3.02 -0.49 -11.87
CA LEU A 55 -1.96 -0.98 -11.00
C LEU A 55 -2.22 -0.62 -9.54
N LEU A 56 -2.71 0.60 -9.27
CA LEU A 56 -3.08 1.01 -7.93
C LEU A 56 -4.30 0.25 -7.40
N VAL A 57 -5.30 -0.03 -8.24
CA VAL A 57 -6.45 -0.88 -7.89
C VAL A 57 -5.99 -2.30 -7.58
N ASP A 58 -5.18 -2.92 -8.44
CA ASP A 58 -4.64 -4.27 -8.23
C ASP A 58 -3.85 -4.38 -6.93
N TRP A 59 -3.04 -3.37 -6.62
CA TRP A 59 -2.30 -3.29 -5.36
C TRP A 59 -3.23 -3.18 -4.14
N LEU A 60 -4.28 -2.36 -4.22
CA LEU A 60 -5.28 -2.22 -3.15
C LEU A 60 -6.07 -3.52 -2.95
N GLU A 61 -6.44 -4.21 -4.02
CA GLU A 61 -7.17 -5.48 -4.01
C GLU A 61 -6.30 -6.61 -3.43
N ALA A 62 -5.06 -6.74 -3.89
CA ALA A 62 -4.11 -7.72 -3.35
C ALA A 62 -3.79 -7.48 -1.86
N THR A 63 -3.74 -6.22 -1.44
CA THR A 63 -3.56 -5.85 -0.03
C THR A 63 -4.77 -6.24 0.82
N ALA A 64 -5.98 -6.01 0.33
CA ALA A 64 -7.21 -6.41 1.01
C ALA A 64 -7.36 -7.93 1.09
N ALA A 65 -7.04 -8.66 0.01
CA ALA A 65 -7.07 -10.12 -0.02
C ALA A 65 -6.15 -10.72 1.05
N TYR A 66 -4.92 -10.20 1.16
CA TYR A 66 -3.97 -10.64 2.19
C TYR A 66 -4.47 -10.36 3.61
N GLN A 67 -5.11 -9.21 3.83
CA GLN A 67 -5.68 -8.88 5.13
C GLN A 67 -6.83 -9.82 5.51
N GLU A 68 -7.75 -10.08 4.58
CA GLU A 68 -8.89 -10.97 4.82
C GLU A 68 -8.46 -12.42 5.08
N ASP A 69 -7.46 -12.92 4.33
CA ASP A 69 -6.92 -14.27 4.55
C ASP A 69 -6.21 -14.39 5.92
N ALA A 70 -5.61 -13.29 6.40
CA ALA A 70 -4.93 -13.24 7.69
C ALA A 70 -5.91 -13.14 8.88
N THR A 71 -6.99 -12.38 8.74
CA THR A 71 -7.96 -12.15 9.82
C THR A 71 -9.06 -13.20 9.88
N LYS A 72 -9.41 -13.83 8.75
CA LYS A 72 -10.54 -14.76 8.60
C LYS A 72 -11.82 -14.23 9.26
N THR A 73 -12.03 -12.93 9.18
CA THR A 73 -13.03 -12.21 9.96
C THR A 73 -14.46 -12.42 9.45
N SER A 74 -14.63 -12.86 8.22
CA SER A 74 -15.95 -13.07 7.65
C SER A 74 -16.59 -14.35 8.17
N ALA A 75 -17.86 -14.26 8.55
CA ALA A 75 -18.67 -15.41 8.90
C ALA A 75 -18.80 -16.38 7.70
N PRO A 76 -18.81 -17.70 7.93
CA PRO A 76 -19.05 -18.66 6.86
C PRO A 76 -20.46 -18.46 6.31
N VAL A 77 -20.57 -18.27 5.00
CA VAL A 77 -21.85 -18.27 4.30
C VAL A 77 -22.32 -19.71 4.15
N ILE A 78 -23.51 -20.02 4.67
CA ILE A 78 -24.09 -21.37 4.56
C ILE A 78 -24.64 -21.54 3.14
N GLY A 79 -23.92 -22.28 2.30
CA GLY A 79 -24.36 -22.63 0.95
C GLY A 79 -25.38 -23.76 0.95
N ASN A 80 -26.67 -23.42 1.00
CA ASN A 80 -27.76 -24.40 0.93
C ASN A 80 -28.40 -24.51 -0.46
N ASN A 81 -27.85 -23.83 -1.49
CA ASN A 81 -28.38 -23.76 -2.87
C ASN A 81 -29.86 -23.34 -2.98
N VAL A 82 -30.46 -22.82 -1.91
CA VAL A 82 -31.87 -22.41 -1.85
C VAL A 82 -31.92 -21.01 -1.28
N GLN A 83 -32.43 -20.07 -2.07
CA GLN A 83 -32.71 -18.71 -1.62
C GLN A 83 -33.86 -18.71 -0.60
N TRP A 84 -33.68 -17.96 0.49
CA TRP A 84 -34.67 -17.71 1.53
C TRP A 84 -35.36 -18.99 2.03
N SER A 85 -34.56 -19.96 2.47
CA SER A 85 -35.04 -21.28 2.86
C SER A 85 -36.10 -21.24 3.98
N ASN A 86 -35.99 -20.29 4.93
CA ASN A 86 -36.96 -20.16 6.03
C ASN A 86 -38.29 -19.56 5.52
N THR A 87 -38.22 -18.59 4.62
CA THR A 87 -39.37 -17.96 3.95
C THR A 87 -40.11 -18.99 3.10
N LEU A 88 -39.37 -19.81 2.34
CA LEU A 88 -39.93 -20.91 1.56
C LEU A 88 -40.65 -21.91 2.47
N HIS A 89 -39.99 -22.34 3.55
CA HIS A 89 -40.56 -23.27 4.52
C HIS A 89 -41.85 -22.72 5.15
N GLN A 90 -41.86 -21.45 5.54
CA GLN A 90 -43.02 -20.79 6.12
C GLN A 90 -44.17 -20.63 5.10
N LEU A 91 -43.86 -20.44 3.82
CA LEU A 91 -44.85 -20.42 2.74
C LEU A 91 -45.46 -21.80 2.48
N LEU A 92 -44.64 -22.87 2.51
CA LEU A 92 -45.08 -24.24 2.29
C LEU A 92 -45.97 -24.78 3.41
N ILE A 93 -45.69 -24.42 4.67
CA ILE A 93 -46.52 -24.82 5.82
C ILE A 93 -47.91 -24.15 5.79
N GLY A 94 -48.00 -22.96 5.18
CA GLY A 94 -49.23 -22.18 5.11
C GLY A 94 -49.66 -21.55 6.45
N SER A 95 -50.81 -20.88 6.43
CA SER A 95 -51.33 -20.18 7.61
C SER A 95 -51.97 -21.15 8.62
N SER A 96 -51.17 -21.65 9.58
CA SER A 96 -51.71 -22.27 10.79
C SER A 96 -52.52 -21.25 11.60
N LEU A 97 -53.57 -21.70 12.30
CA LEU A 97 -54.48 -20.86 13.11
C LEU A 97 -53.75 -19.95 14.12
N PHE A 98 -52.52 -20.31 14.52
CA PHE A 98 -51.68 -19.58 15.45
C PHE A 98 -50.71 -18.55 14.81
N ASN A 99 -50.66 -18.45 13.47
CA ASN A 99 -49.65 -17.65 12.75
C ASN A 99 -50.24 -16.73 11.65
N LYS A 100 -51.55 -16.44 11.71
CA LYS A 100 -52.28 -15.67 10.68
C LYS A 100 -51.69 -14.27 10.43
N ASP A 101 -51.27 -13.55 11.47
CA ASP A 101 -50.79 -12.17 11.32
C ASP A 101 -49.38 -12.09 10.72
N LYS A 102 -48.48 -13.01 11.09
CA LYS A 102 -47.14 -13.12 10.47
C LYS A 102 -47.23 -13.51 8.99
N SER A 103 -48.17 -14.37 8.62
CA SER A 103 -48.37 -14.80 7.23
C SER A 103 -48.86 -13.68 6.29
N LYS A 104 -49.51 -12.63 6.81
CA LYS A 104 -49.95 -11.49 6.00
C LYS A 104 -48.82 -10.51 5.66
N ALA A 105 -47.88 -10.34 6.59
CA ALA A 105 -46.74 -9.43 6.45
C ALA A 105 -45.59 -10.00 5.58
N MET A 106 -45.56 -11.33 5.39
CA MET A 106 -44.53 -12.01 4.62
C MET A 106 -44.87 -12.10 3.12
N VAL A 107 -43.83 -12.06 2.27
CA VAL A 107 -43.95 -12.22 0.81
C VAL A 107 -44.68 -13.50 0.43
N THR A 108 -45.42 -13.49 -0.68
CA THR A 108 -46.16 -14.66 -1.20
C THR A 108 -45.45 -15.35 -2.37
N CYS A 109 -44.37 -14.77 -2.88
CA CYS A 109 -43.62 -15.26 -4.03
C CYS A 109 -42.12 -15.25 -3.69
N MET A 110 -41.35 -16.11 -4.35
CA MET A 110 -39.92 -16.35 -4.08
C MET A 110 -38.98 -15.64 -5.08
N ASP A 111 -39.53 -14.90 -6.05
CA ASP A 111 -38.74 -14.08 -6.96
C ASP A 111 -38.03 -12.94 -6.19
N PRO A 112 -36.83 -12.51 -6.65
CA PRO A 112 -36.00 -11.58 -5.89
C PRO A 112 -36.61 -10.19 -5.72
N ASP A 113 -37.52 -9.77 -6.60
CA ASP A 113 -38.22 -8.49 -6.50
C ASP A 113 -39.55 -8.58 -5.74
N ALA A 114 -39.93 -9.76 -5.22
CA ALA A 114 -41.16 -9.94 -4.44
C ALA A 114 -41.25 -9.03 -3.21
N PRO A 115 -40.19 -8.83 -2.39
CA PRO A 115 -40.26 -7.93 -1.24
C PRO A 115 -40.61 -6.50 -1.65
N ARG A 116 -39.99 -6.02 -2.73
CA ARG A 116 -40.20 -4.68 -3.29
C ARG A 116 -41.58 -4.54 -3.93
N ARG A 117 -41.96 -5.48 -4.80
CA ARG A 117 -43.23 -5.48 -5.53
C ARG A 117 -44.43 -5.60 -4.60
N GLN A 118 -44.34 -6.40 -3.55
CA GLN A 118 -45.43 -6.64 -2.60
C GLN A 118 -45.40 -5.69 -1.40
N LYS A 119 -44.29 -4.96 -1.18
CA LYS A 119 -44.03 -4.18 0.03
C LYS A 119 -44.17 -5.02 1.30
N LYS A 120 -43.58 -6.21 1.26
CA LYS A 120 -43.62 -7.22 2.34
C LYS A 120 -42.20 -7.68 2.67
N THR A 121 -42.04 -8.25 3.86
CA THR A 121 -40.72 -8.70 4.33
C THR A 121 -40.53 -10.19 4.09
N ILE A 122 -39.27 -10.62 4.03
CA ILE A 122 -38.89 -12.02 4.14
C ILE A 122 -38.74 -12.42 5.61
N HIS A 123 -38.47 -13.70 5.88
CA HIS A 123 -38.15 -14.17 7.23
C HIS A 123 -36.94 -13.42 7.81
N SER A 124 -36.93 -13.13 9.11
CA SER A 124 -35.86 -12.33 9.74
C SER A 124 -34.48 -12.97 9.62
N ASP A 125 -34.42 -14.29 9.71
CA ASP A 125 -33.16 -15.04 9.59
C ASP A 125 -32.65 -15.01 8.14
N ASP A 126 -33.55 -15.15 7.15
CA ASP A 126 -33.18 -15.01 5.74
C ASP A 126 -32.73 -13.58 5.41
N GLN A 127 -33.32 -12.56 6.04
CA GLN A 127 -32.88 -11.17 5.88
C GLN A 127 -31.48 -10.95 6.44
N LYS A 128 -31.15 -11.59 7.57
CA LYS A 128 -29.81 -11.52 8.15
C LYS A 128 -28.81 -12.25 7.25
N ASP A 129 -29.14 -13.47 6.82
CA ASP A 129 -28.30 -14.27 5.93
C ASP A 129 -28.04 -13.54 4.60
N ASP A 130 -29.06 -12.87 4.04
CA ASP A 130 -28.90 -12.07 2.83
C ASP A 130 -28.00 -10.84 3.05
N ASN A 131 -28.08 -10.20 4.21
CA ASN A 131 -27.20 -9.08 4.55
C ASN A 131 -25.74 -9.53 4.69
N ASP A 132 -25.49 -10.66 5.35
CA ASP A 132 -24.16 -11.24 5.53
C ASP A 132 -23.59 -11.72 4.17
N LEU A 133 -24.42 -12.30 3.32
CA LEU A 133 -24.06 -12.66 1.94
C LEU A 133 -23.69 -11.43 1.10
N CYS A 134 -24.50 -10.37 1.11
CA CYS A 134 -24.18 -9.13 0.39
C CYS A 134 -22.85 -8.53 0.84
N LYS A 135 -22.59 -8.53 2.15
CA LYS A 135 -21.33 -8.09 2.71
C LYS A 135 -20.16 -8.95 2.22
N ARG A 136 -20.31 -10.27 2.25
CA ARG A 136 -19.25 -11.18 1.76
C ARG A 136 -18.97 -11.00 0.27
N ILE A 137 -20.01 -10.87 -0.56
CA ILE A 137 -19.88 -10.59 -2.00
C ILE A 137 -19.07 -9.31 -2.22
N PHE A 138 -19.41 -8.23 -1.51
CA PHE A 138 -18.69 -6.97 -1.59
C PHE A 138 -17.21 -7.14 -1.17
N THR A 139 -16.95 -7.89 -0.10
CA THR A 139 -15.57 -8.20 0.34
C THR A 139 -14.78 -8.96 -0.73
N GLU A 140 -15.36 -9.97 -1.39
CA GLU A 140 -14.68 -10.70 -2.47
C GLU A 140 -14.37 -9.79 -3.67
N VAL A 141 -15.32 -8.93 -4.05
CA VAL A 141 -15.11 -7.93 -5.10
C VAL A 141 -14.00 -6.96 -4.72
N ARG A 142 -13.98 -6.50 -3.46
CA ARG A 142 -12.92 -5.65 -2.91
C ARG A 142 -11.55 -6.33 -2.87
N CYS A 143 -11.50 -7.66 -2.86
CA CYS A 143 -10.27 -8.45 -2.89
C CYS A 143 -9.84 -8.83 -4.32
N GLY A 144 -10.52 -8.34 -5.37
CA GLY A 144 -10.27 -8.75 -6.76
C GLY A 144 -10.72 -10.17 -7.10
N LYS A 145 -11.42 -10.85 -6.18
CA LYS A 145 -11.90 -12.23 -6.32
C LYS A 145 -13.31 -12.27 -6.92
N PHE A 146 -13.49 -11.63 -8.08
CA PHE A 146 -14.81 -11.47 -8.71
C PHE A 146 -15.50 -12.82 -9.00
N MET A 147 -14.75 -13.81 -9.50
CA MET A 147 -15.30 -15.14 -9.80
C MET A 147 -15.76 -15.88 -8.54
N ASP A 148 -15.09 -15.66 -7.40
CA ASP A 148 -15.50 -16.22 -6.11
C ASP A 148 -16.80 -15.54 -5.64
N ALA A 149 -16.93 -14.23 -5.84
CA ALA A 149 -18.17 -13.49 -5.54
C ALA A 149 -19.38 -14.04 -6.32
N VAL A 150 -19.20 -14.35 -7.62
CA VAL A 150 -20.24 -14.98 -8.45
C VAL A 150 -20.54 -16.40 -7.97
N SER A 151 -19.51 -17.18 -7.65
CA SER A 151 -19.65 -18.55 -7.14
C SER A 151 -20.41 -18.57 -5.81
N LEU A 152 -20.17 -17.58 -4.93
CA LEU A 152 -20.93 -17.40 -3.69
C LEU A 152 -22.41 -17.15 -3.96
N CYS A 153 -22.74 -16.27 -4.93
CA CYS A 153 -24.14 -16.04 -5.31
C CYS A 153 -24.83 -17.34 -5.76
N ILE A 154 -24.15 -18.14 -6.57
CA ILE A 154 -24.69 -19.42 -7.07
C ILE A 154 -24.87 -20.41 -5.91
N SER A 155 -23.86 -20.56 -5.04
CA SER A 155 -23.92 -21.49 -3.89
C SER A 155 -24.97 -21.11 -2.84
N ALA A 156 -25.33 -19.83 -2.76
CA ALA A 156 -26.41 -19.33 -1.92
C ALA A 156 -27.80 -19.50 -2.55
N GLY A 157 -27.91 -20.08 -3.75
CA GLY A 157 -29.18 -20.19 -4.48
C GLY A 157 -29.63 -18.90 -5.16
N GLN A 158 -28.77 -17.88 -5.23
CA GLN A 158 -29.05 -16.57 -5.84
C GLN A 158 -28.34 -16.41 -7.19
N GLY A 159 -28.52 -17.38 -8.09
CA GLY A 159 -27.95 -17.32 -9.44
C GLY A 159 -28.34 -16.06 -10.23
N TRP A 160 -29.51 -15.48 -9.93
CA TRP A 160 -29.93 -14.19 -10.48
C TRP A 160 -28.99 -13.05 -10.10
N ARG A 161 -28.50 -13.01 -8.84
CA ARG A 161 -27.57 -11.98 -8.36
C ARG A 161 -26.23 -12.16 -9.05
N GLY A 162 -25.77 -13.41 -9.15
CA GLY A 162 -24.57 -13.75 -9.93
C GLY A 162 -24.66 -13.32 -11.39
N ALA A 163 -25.83 -13.44 -12.02
CA ALA A 163 -26.08 -12.95 -13.38
C ALA A 163 -26.05 -11.41 -13.46
N VAL A 164 -26.68 -10.71 -12.52
CA VAL A 164 -26.63 -9.24 -12.42
C VAL A 164 -25.18 -8.77 -12.29
N LEU A 165 -24.39 -9.41 -11.42
CA LEU A 165 -23.00 -9.05 -11.20
C LEU A 165 -22.13 -9.24 -12.44
N GLN A 166 -22.45 -10.12 -13.37
CA GLN A 166 -21.65 -10.36 -14.58
C GLN A 166 -21.94 -9.38 -15.72
N GLY A 167 -22.96 -8.53 -15.60
CA GLY A 167 -23.36 -7.63 -16.69
C GLY A 167 -22.36 -6.51 -17.01
N TRP A 168 -21.36 -6.27 -16.15
CA TRP A 168 -20.26 -5.32 -16.40
C TRP A 168 -19.19 -5.87 -17.34
N ILE A 169 -19.14 -7.18 -17.58
CA ILE A 169 -18.08 -7.81 -18.37
C ILE A 169 -18.21 -7.34 -19.82
N LEU A 170 -17.10 -6.81 -20.35
CA LEU A 170 -17.02 -6.33 -21.73
C LEU A 170 -17.27 -7.45 -22.72
N LEU A 171 -17.94 -7.13 -23.84
CA LEU A 171 -18.13 -8.07 -24.92
C LEU A 171 -16.78 -8.56 -25.49
N HIS A 172 -16.65 -9.88 -25.61
CA HIS A 172 -15.48 -10.52 -26.17
C HIS A 172 -15.82 -11.69 -27.07
N TYR A 173 -15.11 -11.77 -28.19
CA TYR A 173 -15.14 -12.89 -29.12
C TYR A 173 -13.91 -13.74 -28.84
N LEU A 174 -14.14 -14.98 -28.40
CA LEU A 174 -13.02 -15.87 -28.10
C LEU A 174 -12.31 -16.28 -29.40
N PRO A 175 -10.98 -16.46 -29.37
CA PRO A 175 -10.22 -16.94 -30.52
C PRO A 175 -10.80 -18.27 -31.01
N ARG A 176 -10.97 -18.41 -32.32
CA ARG A 176 -11.41 -19.69 -32.92
C ARG A 176 -10.20 -20.55 -33.23
N ASP A 177 -10.21 -21.78 -32.71
CA ASP A 177 -9.24 -22.81 -33.10
C ASP A 177 -9.54 -23.41 -34.50
N ASP A 178 -10.83 -23.51 -34.87
CA ASP A 178 -11.30 -23.95 -36.19
C ASP A 178 -12.31 -22.92 -36.76
N PRO A 179 -12.13 -22.45 -38.01
CA PRO A 179 -13.09 -21.58 -38.69
C PRO A 179 -14.53 -22.14 -38.78
N ASN A 180 -14.70 -23.47 -38.71
CA ASN A 180 -15.99 -24.15 -38.80
C ASN A 180 -16.78 -24.16 -37.48
N PHE A 181 -16.17 -23.86 -36.34
CA PHE A 181 -16.90 -23.73 -35.08
C PHE A 181 -17.60 -22.36 -34.96
N PRO A 182 -18.77 -22.30 -34.30
CA PRO A 182 -19.44 -21.03 -34.03
C PRO A 182 -18.57 -20.12 -33.16
N ILE A 183 -18.72 -18.80 -33.32
CA ILE A 183 -18.05 -17.83 -32.44
C ILE A 183 -18.56 -18.05 -31.02
N GLU A 184 -17.65 -18.33 -30.10
CA GLU A 184 -17.97 -18.29 -28.68
C GLU A 184 -17.86 -16.84 -28.20
N ILE A 185 -18.91 -16.37 -27.53
CA ILE A 185 -19.07 -14.99 -27.08
C ILE A 185 -19.10 -14.99 -25.56
N THR A 186 -18.36 -14.07 -24.95
CA THR A 186 -18.44 -13.79 -23.52
C THR A 186 -18.73 -12.30 -23.29
N GLY A 187 -19.23 -11.98 -22.10
CA GLY A 187 -19.59 -10.61 -21.73
C GLY A 187 -20.94 -10.14 -22.25
N ASN A 188 -21.21 -8.85 -22.08
CA ASN A 188 -22.51 -8.23 -22.33
C ASN A 188 -22.43 -7.22 -23.49
N PRO A 189 -23.12 -7.44 -24.63
CA PRO A 189 -23.18 -6.46 -25.71
C PRO A 189 -23.96 -5.19 -25.31
N SER A 190 -25.02 -5.33 -24.51
CA SER A 190 -25.85 -4.23 -24.01
C SER A 190 -25.36 -3.75 -22.64
N ARG A 191 -24.07 -3.43 -22.53
CA ARG A 191 -23.46 -3.05 -21.25
C ARG A 191 -24.02 -1.75 -20.68
N ASP A 192 -24.25 -0.74 -21.51
CA ASP A 192 -24.82 0.54 -21.06
C ASP A 192 -26.26 0.38 -20.58
N LEU A 193 -27.07 -0.45 -21.25
CA LEU A 193 -28.40 -0.81 -20.77
C LEU A 193 -28.33 -1.47 -19.39
N TRP A 194 -27.38 -2.41 -19.18
CA TRP A 194 -27.17 -3.00 -17.87
C TRP A 194 -26.79 -1.95 -16.82
N LYS A 195 -25.88 -1.01 -17.14
CA LYS A 195 -25.50 0.09 -16.25
C LYS A 195 -26.72 0.92 -15.84
N TRP A 196 -27.55 1.30 -16.80
CA TRP A 196 -28.80 2.02 -16.53
C TRP A 196 -29.74 1.22 -15.61
N CYS A 197 -29.94 -0.07 -15.87
CA CYS A 197 -30.76 -0.92 -15.00
C CYS A 197 -30.23 -1.01 -13.56
N VAL A 198 -28.91 -1.16 -13.38
CA VAL A 198 -28.32 -1.28 -12.04
C VAL A 198 -28.21 0.06 -11.31
N LEU A 199 -28.28 1.19 -12.01
CA LEU A 199 -28.40 2.50 -11.35
C LEU A 199 -29.66 2.61 -10.52
N GLY A 200 -30.77 2.02 -10.97
CA GLY A 200 -31.99 1.93 -10.18
C GLY A 200 -31.77 1.23 -8.83
N ILE A 201 -30.91 0.20 -8.79
CA ILE A 201 -30.53 -0.49 -7.56
C ILE A 201 -29.55 0.37 -6.74
N ALA A 202 -28.54 0.93 -7.39
CA ALA A 202 -27.51 1.74 -6.73
C ALA A 202 -28.11 2.97 -6.02
N ASN A 203 -29.13 3.61 -6.61
CA ASN A 203 -29.79 4.80 -6.08
C ASN A 203 -30.86 4.49 -5.02
N ASP A 204 -31.36 3.26 -4.95
CA ASP A 204 -32.40 2.90 -3.99
C ASP A 204 -31.81 2.72 -2.58
N VAL A 205 -32.05 3.69 -1.69
CA VAL A 205 -31.54 3.68 -0.31
C VAL A 205 -32.16 2.56 0.55
N SER A 206 -33.29 1.98 0.11
CA SER A 206 -33.91 0.85 0.81
C SER A 206 -33.20 -0.49 0.56
N GLU A 207 -32.38 -0.57 -0.49
CA GLU A 207 -31.59 -1.75 -0.81
C GLU A 207 -30.38 -1.91 0.12
N ASN A 208 -29.86 -3.14 0.20
CA ASN A 208 -28.70 -3.44 1.04
C ASN A 208 -27.47 -2.61 0.65
N ILE A 209 -26.84 -1.96 1.63
CA ILE A 209 -25.69 -1.06 1.43
C ILE A 209 -24.55 -1.74 0.65
N TYR A 210 -24.22 -2.99 0.95
CA TYR A 210 -23.14 -3.72 0.26
C TYR A 210 -23.55 -4.17 -1.14
N TYR A 211 -24.83 -4.50 -1.36
CA TYR A 211 -25.32 -4.79 -2.71
C TYR A 211 -25.26 -3.54 -3.59
N ARG A 212 -25.75 -2.41 -3.09
CA ARG A 212 -25.66 -1.09 -3.75
C ARG A 212 -24.23 -0.67 -4.06
N ALA A 213 -23.31 -0.93 -3.14
CA ALA A 213 -21.89 -0.67 -3.33
C ALA A 213 -21.28 -1.60 -4.39
N THR A 214 -21.66 -2.88 -4.40
CA THR A 214 -21.16 -3.85 -5.39
C THR A 214 -21.64 -3.51 -6.80
N VAL A 215 -22.93 -3.21 -7.00
CA VAL A 215 -23.40 -2.80 -8.33
C VAL A 215 -22.87 -1.42 -8.71
N GLY A 216 -22.69 -0.53 -7.72
CA GLY A 216 -22.14 0.81 -7.94
C GLY A 216 -20.70 0.78 -8.43
N ILE A 217 -19.85 -0.04 -7.81
CA ILE A 217 -18.44 -0.15 -8.24
C ILE A 217 -18.32 -0.73 -9.65
N LEU A 218 -19.18 -1.69 -10.01
CA LEU A 218 -19.18 -2.34 -11.33
C LEU A 218 -19.80 -1.44 -12.42
N SER A 219 -20.71 -0.54 -12.06
CA SER A 219 -21.36 0.38 -13.00
C SER A 219 -20.64 1.73 -13.14
N GLY A 220 -19.74 2.06 -12.22
CA GLY A 220 -19.09 3.38 -12.15
C GLY A 220 -19.84 4.40 -11.29
N HIS A 221 -20.78 3.98 -10.45
CA HIS A 221 -21.52 4.87 -9.55
C HIS A 221 -20.84 4.96 -8.16
N LEU A 222 -20.07 6.04 -7.96
CA LEU A 222 -19.29 6.24 -6.74
C LEU A 222 -20.16 6.42 -5.49
N ALA A 223 -21.23 7.22 -5.57
CA ALA A 223 -22.01 7.64 -4.40
C ALA A 223 -22.62 6.47 -3.62
N SER A 224 -23.06 5.41 -4.30
CA SER A 224 -23.59 4.21 -3.64
C SER A 224 -22.52 3.36 -2.96
N THR A 225 -21.26 3.48 -3.39
CA THR A 225 -20.12 2.73 -2.85
C THR A 225 -19.52 3.37 -1.60
N LEU A 226 -19.56 4.70 -1.52
CA LEU A 226 -18.94 5.46 -0.41
C LEU A 226 -19.44 5.03 0.97
N GLN A 227 -20.72 4.65 1.09
CA GLN A 227 -21.29 4.21 2.37
C GLN A 227 -20.69 2.88 2.87
N ALA A 228 -20.32 1.96 1.97
CA ALA A 228 -19.70 0.69 2.35
C ALA A 228 -18.20 0.83 2.67
N CYS A 229 -17.53 1.82 2.10
CA CYS A 229 -16.09 2.06 2.27
C CYS A 229 -15.74 3.01 3.44
N GLN A 230 -16.72 3.44 4.25
CA GLN A 230 -16.46 4.44 5.28
C GLN A 230 -15.47 3.94 6.34
N GLY A 231 -14.45 4.74 6.60
CA GLY A 231 -13.53 4.53 7.72
C GLY A 231 -12.16 3.95 7.35
N SER A 232 -11.97 3.43 6.13
CA SER A 232 -10.66 3.05 5.57
C SER A 232 -10.32 3.95 4.39
N TRP A 233 -9.11 4.53 4.40
CA TRP A 233 -8.66 5.33 3.26
C TRP A 233 -8.34 4.43 2.05
N GLU A 234 -7.92 3.19 2.29
CA GLU A 234 -7.66 2.21 1.24
C GLU A 234 -8.94 1.88 0.46
N ASP A 235 -10.05 1.65 1.17
CA ASP A 235 -11.34 1.31 0.55
C ASP A 235 -11.96 2.50 -0.17
N LEU A 236 -11.82 3.71 0.39
CA LEU A 236 -12.23 4.95 -0.28
C LEU A 236 -11.40 5.17 -1.55
N LEU A 237 -10.07 5.09 -1.44
CA LEU A 237 -9.18 5.25 -2.59
C LEU A 237 -9.48 4.22 -3.67
N TRP A 238 -9.66 2.95 -3.31
CA TRP A 238 -10.04 1.87 -4.23
C TRP A 238 -11.34 2.20 -4.95
N ALA A 239 -12.37 2.63 -4.22
CA ALA A 239 -13.66 2.97 -4.81
C ALA A 239 -13.55 4.12 -5.82
N HIS A 240 -12.82 5.18 -5.46
CA HIS A 240 -12.58 6.31 -6.37
C HIS A 240 -11.80 5.88 -7.61
N LEU A 241 -10.68 5.15 -7.46
CA LEU A 241 -9.85 4.75 -8.59
C LEU A 241 -10.58 3.80 -9.53
N ARG A 242 -11.31 2.82 -9.00
CA ARG A 242 -12.06 1.84 -9.80
C ARG A 242 -13.19 2.49 -10.58
N VAL A 243 -13.91 3.45 -10.00
CA VAL A 243 -14.89 4.27 -10.73
C VAL A 243 -14.22 5.11 -11.81
N GLN A 244 -13.06 5.72 -11.53
CA GLN A 244 -12.32 6.52 -12.51
C GLN A 244 -11.82 5.69 -13.71
N ILE A 245 -11.54 4.41 -13.51
CA ILE A 245 -11.27 3.46 -14.60
C ILE A 245 -12.55 3.24 -15.43
N GLU A 246 -13.68 2.98 -14.78
CA GLU A 246 -14.96 2.77 -15.47
C GLU A 246 -15.38 3.97 -16.33
N VAL A 247 -15.24 5.19 -15.80
CA VAL A 247 -15.55 6.43 -16.53
C VAL A 247 -14.70 6.57 -17.79
N ARG A 248 -13.38 6.32 -17.68
CA ARG A 248 -12.45 6.40 -18.83
C ARG A 248 -12.73 5.32 -19.86
N VAL A 249 -13.03 4.10 -19.43
CA VAL A 249 -13.40 2.98 -20.32
C VAL A 249 -14.69 3.29 -21.05
N ASP A 250 -15.71 3.78 -20.35
CA ASP A 250 -16.98 4.15 -20.97
C ASP A 250 -16.77 5.25 -21.99
N LYS A 251 -16.13 6.36 -21.62
CA LYS A 251 -15.86 7.47 -22.55
C LYS A 251 -15.12 6.99 -23.80
N PHE A 252 -14.08 6.18 -23.62
CA PHE A 252 -13.31 5.63 -24.73
C PHE A 252 -14.16 4.77 -25.67
N LEU A 253 -15.00 3.88 -25.12
CA LEU A 253 -15.91 3.05 -25.92
C LEU A 253 -16.94 3.88 -26.68
N HIS A 254 -17.43 4.98 -26.09
CA HIS A 254 -18.34 5.92 -26.77
C HIS A 254 -17.64 6.68 -27.90
N GLU A 255 -16.42 7.16 -27.69
CA GLU A 255 -15.62 7.84 -28.72
C GLU A 255 -15.27 6.90 -29.89
N HIS A 256 -15.08 5.61 -29.60
CA HIS A 256 -14.70 4.58 -30.57
C HIS A 256 -15.87 3.64 -30.94
N HIS A 257 -17.12 4.09 -30.79
CA HIS A 257 -18.32 3.28 -31.05
C HIS A 257 -18.38 2.69 -32.47
N ALA A 258 -17.71 3.33 -33.45
CA ALA A 258 -17.63 2.81 -34.82
C ALA A 258 -16.67 1.60 -34.95
N SER A 259 -15.70 1.48 -34.05
CA SER A 259 -14.72 0.38 -34.00
C SER A 259 -15.10 -0.70 -32.98
N ALA A 260 -15.88 -0.34 -31.96
CA ALA A 260 -16.43 -1.25 -30.96
C ALA A 260 -17.65 -1.98 -31.52
N ASP A 261 -17.56 -3.30 -31.66
CA ASP A 261 -18.68 -4.10 -32.15
C ASP A 261 -19.81 -4.21 -31.11
N ALA A 262 -21.05 -4.23 -31.61
CA ALA A 262 -22.29 -4.46 -30.88
C ALA A 262 -22.60 -3.51 -29.70
N CYS A 263 -22.63 -2.20 -29.92
CA CYS A 263 -23.39 -1.30 -29.04
C CYS A 263 -24.89 -1.40 -29.35
N THR A 264 -25.58 -2.32 -28.69
CA THR A 264 -27.01 -2.57 -28.88
C THR A 264 -27.91 -1.67 -28.05
N THR A 265 -27.34 -0.72 -27.29
CA THR A 265 -28.09 0.20 -26.44
C THR A 265 -28.76 1.30 -27.29
N PRO A 266 -30.09 1.47 -27.20
CA PRO A 266 -30.79 2.58 -27.83
C PRO A 266 -30.26 3.96 -27.39
N THR A 267 -30.25 4.94 -28.29
CA THR A 267 -29.71 6.29 -28.04
C THR A 267 -30.43 7.03 -26.91
N ASP A 268 -31.75 6.84 -26.77
CA ASP A 268 -32.55 7.41 -25.69
C ASP A 268 -32.15 6.88 -24.31
N VAL A 269 -31.87 5.58 -24.21
CA VAL A 269 -31.35 4.98 -22.96
C VAL A 269 -29.96 5.50 -22.64
N LEU A 270 -29.13 5.70 -23.66
CA LEU A 270 -27.78 6.23 -23.47
C LEU A 270 -27.79 7.68 -22.96
N GLU A 271 -28.66 8.52 -23.52
CA GLU A 271 -28.85 9.91 -23.05
C GLU A 271 -29.31 9.95 -21.58
N LEU A 272 -30.25 9.07 -21.20
CA LEU A 272 -30.69 8.93 -19.82
C LEU A 272 -29.55 8.50 -18.90
N LEU A 273 -28.79 7.46 -19.28
CA LEU A 273 -27.64 6.98 -18.52
C LEU A 273 -26.61 8.09 -18.27
N GLN A 274 -26.25 8.85 -19.31
CA GLN A 274 -25.31 9.96 -19.21
C GLN A 274 -25.84 11.06 -18.27
N SER A 275 -27.14 11.35 -18.32
CA SER A 275 -27.77 12.36 -17.48
C SER A 275 -27.85 11.96 -16.00
N GLU A 276 -27.96 10.67 -15.69
CA GLU A 276 -28.12 10.14 -14.33
C GLU A 276 -26.79 9.79 -13.66
N LEU A 277 -25.81 9.28 -14.41
CA LEU A 277 -24.55 8.81 -13.84
C LEU A 277 -23.59 9.96 -13.47
N GLN A 278 -23.61 11.09 -14.22
CA GLN A 278 -22.82 12.32 -14.04
C GLN A 278 -21.52 12.12 -13.22
N VAL A 279 -20.55 11.40 -13.77
CA VAL A 279 -19.22 11.28 -13.15
C VAL A 279 -18.21 12.07 -13.96
N GLU A 280 -17.54 13.00 -13.28
CA GLU A 280 -16.43 13.76 -13.85
C GLU A 280 -15.13 12.93 -13.82
N GLU A 281 -14.32 13.09 -14.87
CA GLU A 281 -12.96 12.58 -14.88
C GLU A 281 -12.09 13.40 -13.92
N LEU A 282 -11.56 12.72 -12.92
CA LEU A 282 -10.65 13.29 -11.94
C LEU A 282 -9.24 12.78 -12.18
N SER A 283 -8.26 13.66 -12.05
CA SER A 283 -6.86 13.27 -11.93
C SER A 283 -6.61 12.51 -10.62
N VAL A 284 -5.53 11.71 -10.58
CA VAL A 284 -5.11 11.00 -9.36
C VAL A 284 -4.96 11.96 -8.16
N GLN A 285 -4.44 13.17 -8.40
CA GLN A 285 -4.30 14.18 -7.36
C GLN A 285 -5.65 14.67 -6.80
N GLN A 286 -6.64 14.88 -7.67
CA GLN A 286 -8.00 15.23 -7.25
C GLN A 286 -8.66 14.09 -6.48
N VAL A 287 -8.45 12.84 -6.89
CA VAL A 287 -8.92 11.66 -6.15
C VAL A 287 -8.38 11.67 -4.71
N PHE A 288 -7.07 11.87 -4.52
CA PHE A 288 -6.49 11.95 -3.18
C PHE A 288 -7.06 13.13 -2.36
N SER A 289 -7.33 14.26 -2.99
CA SER A 289 -7.95 15.41 -2.31
C SER A 289 -9.37 15.08 -1.83
N ALA A 290 -10.15 14.35 -2.65
CA ALA A 290 -11.49 13.90 -2.29
C ALA A 290 -11.46 12.88 -1.14
N VAL A 291 -10.59 11.87 -1.22
CA VAL A 291 -10.41 10.89 -0.13
C VAL A 291 -9.98 11.57 1.16
N LYS A 292 -9.05 12.53 1.10
CA LYS A 292 -8.62 13.29 2.27
C LYS A 292 -9.77 14.08 2.89
N SER A 293 -10.65 14.67 2.08
CA SER A 293 -11.85 15.38 2.57
C SER A 293 -12.84 14.44 3.27
N LEU A 294 -12.94 13.18 2.84
CA LEU A 294 -13.83 12.18 3.44
C LEU A 294 -13.26 11.57 4.74
N MET A 295 -11.94 11.66 4.93
CA MET A 295 -11.21 11.12 6.07
C MET A 295 -11.05 12.13 7.23
N ASP A 296 -11.78 13.26 7.19
CA ASP A 296 -11.59 14.40 8.09
C ASP A 296 -11.44 13.97 9.57
N GLY A 297 -10.41 14.51 10.22
CA GLY A 297 -10.04 14.20 11.61
C GLY A 297 -9.16 12.96 11.83
N LYS A 298 -8.93 12.08 10.84
CA LYS A 298 -7.97 10.95 10.98
C LYS A 298 -6.58 11.35 10.50
N ARG A 299 -5.57 11.14 11.36
CA ARG A 299 -4.16 11.41 11.02
C ARG A 299 -3.61 10.32 10.10
N GLU A 300 -3.07 10.73 8.96
CA GLU A 300 -2.33 9.87 8.03
C GLU A 300 -1.08 9.29 8.71
N SER A 301 -0.84 7.98 8.61
CA SER A 301 0.39 7.36 9.10
C SER A 301 1.58 7.77 8.22
N HIS A 302 2.81 7.71 8.74
CA HIS A 302 3.98 8.04 7.91
C HIS A 302 4.12 7.09 6.70
N TYR A 303 3.71 5.82 6.83
CA TYR A 303 3.67 4.88 5.70
C TYR A 303 2.63 5.29 4.65
N GLN A 304 1.43 5.70 5.07
CA GLN A 304 0.37 6.16 4.18
C GLN A 304 0.79 7.43 3.42
N ALA A 305 1.45 8.37 4.09
CA ALA A 305 2.01 9.56 3.45
C ALA A 305 3.04 9.19 2.36
N CYS A 306 3.95 8.26 2.67
CA CYS A 306 4.90 7.72 1.68
C CYS A 306 4.18 7.05 0.51
N GLN A 307 3.19 6.19 0.77
CA GLN A 307 2.41 5.51 -0.28
C GLN A 307 1.73 6.53 -1.19
N ARG A 308 1.01 7.51 -0.64
CA ARG A 308 0.37 8.58 -1.42
C ARG A 308 1.37 9.33 -2.31
N HIS A 309 2.52 9.73 -1.76
CA HIS A 309 3.53 10.43 -2.54
C HIS A 309 4.17 9.54 -3.63
N LEU A 310 4.37 8.25 -3.37
CA LEU A 310 4.82 7.29 -4.37
C LEU A 310 3.80 7.13 -5.50
N MET A 311 2.51 7.01 -5.19
CA MET A 311 1.43 6.92 -6.18
C MET A 311 1.32 8.19 -7.04
N LEU A 312 1.58 9.36 -6.46
CA LEU A 312 1.61 10.64 -7.17
C LEU A 312 2.92 10.92 -7.91
N GLY A 313 3.95 10.08 -7.76
CA GLY A 313 5.29 10.33 -8.30
C GLY A 313 6.04 11.48 -7.62
N HIS A 314 5.56 11.97 -6.46
CA HIS A 314 6.10 13.11 -5.74
C HIS A 314 7.25 12.72 -4.78
N ILE A 315 8.31 12.12 -5.30
CA ILE A 315 9.45 11.63 -4.48
C ILE A 315 10.11 12.76 -3.67
N ARG A 316 10.18 13.98 -4.24
CA ARG A 316 10.70 15.16 -3.54
C ARG A 316 9.91 15.48 -2.26
N ALA A 317 8.60 15.29 -2.26
CA ALA A 317 7.76 15.57 -1.11
C ALA A 317 8.02 14.57 0.04
N ILE A 318 8.33 13.31 -0.27
CA ILE A 318 8.77 12.32 0.73
C ILE A 318 10.01 12.83 1.47
N MET A 319 10.98 13.38 0.74
CA MET A 319 12.19 13.93 1.35
C MET A 319 11.89 15.14 2.25
N GLN A 320 11.03 16.05 1.80
CA GLN A 320 10.69 17.23 2.61
C GLN A 320 9.94 16.86 3.89
N ASP A 321 8.95 15.97 3.80
CA ASP A 321 8.17 15.52 4.94
C ASP A 321 9.01 14.69 5.91
N SER A 322 9.98 13.92 5.39
CA SER A 322 10.86 13.11 6.21
C SER A 322 11.69 13.89 7.22
N LEU A 323 12.06 15.15 6.92
CA LEU A 323 12.73 16.02 7.89
C LEU A 323 11.88 16.27 9.14
N GLN A 324 10.55 16.38 8.99
CA GLN A 324 9.63 16.54 10.10
C GLN A 324 9.45 15.23 10.87
N TRP A 325 9.59 14.10 10.18
CA TRP A 325 9.47 12.77 10.79
C TRP A 325 10.70 12.40 11.61
N LEU A 326 11.89 12.93 11.33
CA LEU A 326 13.15 12.58 12.02
C LEU A 326 13.08 12.67 13.56
N ASP A 327 12.30 13.62 14.08
CA ASP A 327 12.20 13.86 15.52
C ASP A 327 11.12 13.00 16.21
N SER A 328 10.14 12.48 15.45
CA SER A 328 8.95 11.81 16.00
C SER A 328 8.72 10.40 15.46
N ALA A 329 9.54 9.95 14.51
CA ALA A 329 9.40 8.66 13.87
C ALA A 329 9.79 7.50 14.79
N GLU A 330 9.01 6.43 14.72
CA GLU A 330 9.36 5.15 15.30
C GLU A 330 10.61 4.56 14.62
N GLU A 331 11.39 3.79 15.38
CA GLU A 331 12.64 3.17 14.91
C GLU A 331 12.42 2.27 13.69
N ARG A 332 11.28 1.55 13.64
CA ARG A 332 10.91 0.71 12.50
C ARG A 332 10.70 1.53 11.23
N PHE A 333 10.08 2.70 11.37
CA PHE A 333 9.87 3.61 10.25
C PHE A 333 11.19 4.27 9.80
N MET A 334 12.07 4.62 10.74
CA MET A 334 13.40 5.13 10.41
C MET A 334 14.24 4.13 9.62
N ARG A 335 14.21 2.85 10.01
CA ARG A 335 14.79 1.76 9.22
C ARG A 335 14.20 1.73 7.81
N PHE A 336 12.88 1.68 7.70
CA PHE A 336 12.18 1.65 6.41
C PHE A 336 12.62 2.82 5.52
N LEU A 337 12.64 4.03 6.07
CA LEU A 337 12.98 5.26 5.33
C LEU A 337 14.43 5.26 4.85
N ALA A 338 15.38 4.82 5.68
CA ALA A 338 16.77 4.65 5.28
C ALA A 338 16.91 3.67 4.10
N HIS A 339 16.21 2.54 4.14
CA HIS A 339 16.23 1.56 3.04
C HIS A 339 15.55 2.09 1.78
N LEU A 340 14.41 2.80 1.93
CA LEU A 340 13.72 3.43 0.81
C LEU A 340 14.65 4.42 0.10
N LEU A 341 15.40 5.23 0.83
CA LEU A 341 16.39 6.15 0.26
C LEU A 341 17.47 5.44 -0.53
N LEU A 342 18.05 4.37 0.02
CA LEU A 342 19.08 3.59 -0.68
C LEU A 342 18.54 3.01 -1.99
N VAL A 343 17.31 2.50 -1.99
CA VAL A 343 16.64 2.00 -3.20
C VAL A 343 16.40 3.14 -4.20
N LEU A 344 15.91 4.30 -3.74
CA LEU A 344 15.68 5.47 -4.60
C LEU A 344 16.99 5.98 -5.22
N ARG A 345 18.10 5.98 -4.47
CA ARG A 345 19.45 6.31 -4.97
C ARG A 345 19.90 5.33 -6.05
N GLN A 346 19.73 4.04 -5.81
CA GLN A 346 20.07 3.00 -6.78
C GLN A 346 19.24 3.11 -8.07
N MET A 347 17.99 3.56 -7.96
CA MET A 347 17.11 3.86 -9.08
C MET A 347 17.44 5.18 -9.81
N GLY A 348 18.38 5.98 -9.29
CA GLY A 348 18.67 7.33 -9.82
C GLY A 348 17.55 8.35 -9.58
N LYS A 349 16.66 8.08 -8.62
CA LYS A 349 15.47 8.90 -8.30
C LYS A 349 15.59 9.59 -6.94
N ASP A 350 16.79 9.93 -6.50
CA ASP A 350 17.02 10.74 -5.28
C ASP A 350 17.19 12.22 -5.65
N PRO A 351 16.15 13.06 -5.48
CA PRO A 351 16.21 14.46 -5.90
C PRO A 351 16.91 15.38 -4.88
N LEU A 352 17.14 14.95 -3.63
CA LEU A 352 17.61 15.80 -2.52
C LEU A 352 18.61 15.04 -1.64
N HIS A 353 19.81 14.81 -2.19
CA HIS A 353 20.89 14.07 -1.52
C HIS A 353 21.18 14.57 -0.09
N ASP A 354 21.23 15.90 0.12
CA ASP A 354 21.50 16.50 1.44
C ASP A 354 20.49 16.08 2.52
N ILE A 355 19.22 15.88 2.14
CA ILE A 355 18.18 15.44 3.07
C ILE A 355 18.31 13.93 3.30
N GLY A 356 18.53 13.16 2.23
CA GLY A 356 18.80 11.73 2.32
C GLY A 356 19.97 11.42 3.24
N ASP A 357 21.04 12.23 3.16
CA ASP A 357 22.23 12.11 4.00
C ASP A 357 21.89 12.30 5.47
N LYS A 358 21.09 13.31 5.83
CA LYS A 358 20.64 13.51 7.23
C LYS A 358 19.84 12.33 7.78
N ILE A 359 19.03 11.69 6.94
CA ILE A 359 18.23 10.53 7.36
C ILE A 359 19.13 9.31 7.58
N LEU A 360 20.10 9.08 6.69
CA LEU A 360 21.08 8.01 6.83
C LEU A 360 21.99 8.26 8.03
N GLU A 361 22.44 9.50 8.25
CA GLU A 361 23.16 9.92 9.46
C GLU A 361 22.37 9.56 10.72
N LYS A 362 21.10 9.98 10.79
CA LYS A 362 20.23 9.70 11.94
C LYS A 362 20.03 8.19 12.15
N TYR A 363 19.87 7.43 11.07
CA TYR A 363 19.72 5.98 11.14
C TYR A 363 20.99 5.30 11.67
N VAL A 364 22.18 5.72 11.21
CA VAL A 364 23.47 5.22 11.72
C VAL A 364 23.61 5.55 13.21
N THR A 365 23.33 6.78 13.64
CA THR A 365 23.36 7.15 15.07
C THR A 365 22.41 6.26 15.89
N GLN A 366 21.19 6.00 15.40
CA GLN A 366 20.26 5.07 16.09
C GLN A 366 20.79 3.63 16.18
N LEU A 367 21.54 3.15 15.19
CA LEU A 367 22.19 1.84 15.25
C LEU A 367 23.29 1.81 16.31
N ILE A 368 24.06 2.89 16.43
CA ILE A 368 25.14 3.03 17.42
C ILE A 368 24.57 3.13 18.84
N ASP A 369 23.56 3.97 19.07
CA ASP A 369 22.93 4.19 20.39
C ASP A 369 22.34 2.91 20.98
N LYS A 370 21.96 1.95 20.12
CA LYS A 370 21.37 0.67 20.51
C LYS A 370 22.38 -0.43 20.83
N LEU A 371 23.67 -0.18 20.63
CA LEU A 371 24.69 -1.17 20.95
C LEU A 371 24.64 -1.51 22.44
N THR A 372 24.59 -2.81 22.73
CA THR A 372 24.45 -3.30 24.11
C THR A 372 25.80 -3.20 24.81
N SER A 373 25.91 -2.27 25.77
CA SER A 373 27.03 -2.14 26.72
C SER A 373 28.43 -2.44 26.14
N GLY A 374 28.75 -1.80 25.02
CA GLY A 374 30.07 -1.81 24.39
C GLY A 374 30.48 -3.08 23.66
N SER A 375 29.52 -3.90 23.25
CA SER A 375 29.70 -5.05 22.34
C SER A 375 29.04 -4.80 20.99
N ILE A 376 29.59 -5.40 19.91
CA ILE A 376 29.03 -5.29 18.56
C ILE A 376 29.15 -6.63 17.82
N ASP A 377 28.02 -7.26 17.55
CA ASP A 377 28.00 -8.57 16.89
C ASP A 377 28.28 -8.47 15.38
N CYS A 378 27.80 -7.40 14.72
CA CYS A 378 27.85 -7.24 13.27
C CYS A 378 28.37 -5.83 12.86
N PRO A 379 29.67 -5.53 13.05
CA PRO A 379 30.25 -4.23 12.71
C PRO A 379 30.18 -3.89 11.22
N GLU A 380 30.09 -4.89 10.34
CA GLU A 380 29.98 -4.75 8.89
C GLU A 380 28.72 -4.00 8.48
N LEU A 381 27.61 -4.19 9.20
CA LEU A 381 26.34 -3.53 8.89
C LEU A 381 26.41 -2.03 9.14
N ILE A 382 26.95 -1.62 10.29
CA ILE A 382 27.11 -0.19 10.62
C ILE A 382 28.13 0.45 9.67
N ALA A 383 29.23 -0.25 9.35
CA ALA A 383 30.21 0.22 8.38
C ALA A 383 29.59 0.44 6.99
N TYR A 384 28.76 -0.49 6.52
CA TYR A 384 28.04 -0.36 5.25
C TYR A 384 27.15 0.89 5.23
N TYR A 385 26.26 1.09 6.21
CA TYR A 385 25.41 2.28 6.26
C TYR A 385 26.23 3.56 6.39
N THR A 386 27.32 3.53 7.17
CA THR A 386 28.21 4.68 7.30
C THR A 386 28.83 5.05 5.95
N SER A 387 29.25 4.07 5.13
CA SER A 387 29.81 4.35 3.80
C SER A 387 28.83 5.01 2.81
N THR A 388 27.52 4.97 3.08
CA THR A 388 26.50 5.60 2.23
C THR A 388 26.30 7.09 2.48
N VAL A 389 26.93 7.63 3.52
CA VAL A 389 26.86 9.05 3.95
C VAL A 389 28.09 9.81 3.39
N PRO A 390 28.06 11.16 3.21
CA PRO A 390 29.22 11.91 2.73
C PRO A 390 30.48 11.73 3.59
N ALA A 391 31.66 11.67 2.94
CA ALA A 391 32.94 11.34 3.57
C ALA A 391 33.25 12.11 4.87
N ALA A 392 32.94 13.42 4.91
CA ALA A 392 33.16 14.24 6.10
C ALA A 392 32.37 13.76 7.33
N ARG A 393 31.19 13.19 7.10
CA ARG A 393 30.27 12.70 8.13
C ARG A 393 30.56 11.25 8.50
N GLN A 394 31.02 10.44 7.54
CA GLN A 394 31.51 9.08 7.81
C GLN A 394 32.52 9.08 8.95
N ILE A 395 33.49 10.00 8.89
CA ILE A 395 34.56 10.10 9.88
C ILE A 395 34.00 10.28 11.29
N VAL A 396 33.03 11.20 11.44
CA VAL A 396 32.43 11.57 12.72
C VAL A 396 31.56 10.43 13.27
N LEU A 397 30.70 9.84 12.45
CA LEU A 397 29.82 8.73 12.85
C LEU A 397 30.62 7.49 13.24
N TYR A 398 31.67 7.18 12.47
CA TYR A 398 32.50 6.02 12.75
C TYR A 398 33.38 6.23 14.00
N ALA A 399 33.80 7.47 14.27
CA ALA A 399 34.44 7.82 15.53
C ALA A 399 33.49 7.68 16.74
N GLU A 400 32.20 8.00 16.55
CA GLU A 400 31.16 7.80 17.56
C GLU A 400 30.92 6.31 17.82
N LEU A 401 30.90 5.46 16.78
CA LEU A 401 30.86 4.01 16.93
C LEU A 401 32.03 3.49 17.76
N MET A 402 33.26 3.93 17.45
CA MET A 402 34.47 3.56 18.20
C MET A 402 34.39 3.97 19.67
N ASP A 403 33.80 5.12 19.98
CA ASP A 403 33.63 5.61 21.35
C ASP A 403 32.68 4.72 22.19
N HIS A 404 31.68 4.10 21.54
CA HIS A 404 30.73 3.19 22.19
C HIS A 404 31.30 1.80 22.46
N ILE A 405 32.41 1.40 21.84
CA ILE A 405 32.98 0.05 21.98
C ILE A 405 34.04 0.01 23.09
N HIS A 406 33.69 -0.61 24.20
CA HIS A 406 34.55 -0.72 25.38
C HIS A 406 35.28 -2.07 25.47
N GLN A 407 34.74 -3.11 24.84
CA GLN A 407 35.31 -4.46 24.89
C GLN A 407 36.34 -4.64 23.76
N SER A 408 37.61 -4.94 24.12
CA SER A 408 38.74 -5.03 23.17
C SER A 408 38.53 -6.11 22.09
N GLU A 409 37.82 -7.19 22.41
CA GLU A 409 37.58 -8.31 21.48
C GLU A 409 36.83 -7.91 20.19
N TYR A 410 35.98 -6.88 20.24
CA TYR A 410 35.23 -6.42 19.06
C TYR A 410 35.96 -5.36 18.24
N ARG A 411 37.04 -4.76 18.78
CA ARG A 411 37.71 -3.61 18.16
C ARG A 411 38.38 -3.96 16.84
N GLN A 412 39.00 -5.13 16.77
CA GLN A 412 39.60 -5.63 15.53
C GLN A 412 38.53 -5.80 14.43
N GLY A 413 37.36 -6.35 14.79
CA GLY A 413 36.23 -6.53 13.87
C GLY A 413 35.73 -5.20 13.29
N VAL A 414 35.65 -4.17 14.14
CA VAL A 414 35.25 -2.82 13.72
C VAL A 414 36.27 -2.22 12.77
N VAL A 415 37.57 -2.27 13.09
CA VAL A 415 38.62 -1.78 12.18
C VAL A 415 38.55 -2.50 10.83
N SER A 416 38.40 -3.83 10.81
CA SER A 416 38.28 -4.58 9.55
C SER A 416 37.02 -4.24 8.75
N ALA A 417 35.89 -4.02 9.42
CA ALA A 417 34.63 -3.65 8.79
C ALA A 417 34.71 -2.27 8.13
N GLY A 418 35.27 -1.28 8.82
CA GLY A 418 35.44 0.08 8.29
C GLY A 418 36.36 0.13 7.08
N LEU A 419 37.49 -0.59 7.12
CA LEU A 419 38.40 -0.71 5.99
C LEU A 419 37.73 -1.38 4.78
N SER A 420 36.94 -2.43 5.03
CA SER A 420 36.21 -3.15 3.97
C SER A 420 35.11 -2.30 3.32
N ALA A 421 34.45 -1.44 4.10
CA ALA A 421 33.44 -0.50 3.63
C ALA A 421 34.03 0.77 2.98
N GLY A 422 35.36 0.95 2.99
CA GLY A 422 36.03 2.11 2.43
C GLY A 422 35.95 3.39 3.28
N VAL A 423 35.63 3.26 4.58
CA VAL A 423 35.65 4.39 5.53
C VAL A 423 37.09 4.70 5.92
N ASP A 424 37.45 5.98 6.07
CA ASP A 424 38.76 6.38 6.60
C ASP A 424 38.86 6.12 8.11
N VAL A 425 39.14 4.87 8.46
CA VAL A 425 39.24 4.38 9.84
C VAL A 425 40.33 5.12 10.62
N ALA A 426 41.42 5.52 9.97
CA ALA A 426 42.51 6.25 10.62
C ALA A 426 42.07 7.67 11.01
N ALA A 427 41.35 8.38 10.14
CA ALA A 427 40.78 9.68 10.47
C ALA A 427 39.73 9.57 11.57
N SER A 428 38.88 8.55 11.54
CA SER A 428 37.90 8.29 12.60
C SER A 428 38.54 8.01 13.95
N ALA A 429 39.59 7.18 13.99
CA ALA A 429 40.35 6.90 15.20
C ALA A 429 40.97 8.17 15.79
N ARG A 430 41.55 9.05 14.95
CA ARG A 430 42.07 10.35 15.39
C ARG A 430 40.98 11.24 16.00
N VAL A 431 39.79 11.26 15.41
CA VAL A 431 38.65 12.01 15.96
C VAL A 431 38.18 11.41 17.29
N ALA A 432 38.10 10.09 17.41
CA ALA A 432 37.75 9.41 18.66
C ALA A 432 38.77 9.67 19.78
N ILE A 433 40.07 9.61 19.47
CA ILE A 433 41.15 9.94 20.41
C ILE A 433 41.05 11.41 20.85
N LYS A 434 40.88 12.35 19.90
CA LYS A 434 40.73 13.77 20.19
C LYS A 434 39.51 14.04 21.09
N LYS A 435 38.39 13.37 20.83
CA LYS A 435 37.17 13.45 21.66
C LYS A 435 37.47 12.98 23.08
N ALA A 436 38.08 11.80 23.25
CA ALA A 436 38.44 11.26 24.55
C ALA A 436 39.43 12.16 25.34
N ILE A 437 40.39 12.79 24.66
CA ILE A 437 41.30 13.78 25.28
C ILE A 437 40.54 15.06 25.69
N THR A 438 39.59 15.52 24.87
CA THR A 438 38.79 16.71 25.17
C THR A 438 37.87 16.45 26.37
N ASP A 439 37.27 15.26 26.46
CA ASP A 439 36.45 14.82 27.60
C ASP A 439 37.25 14.88 28.91
N ILE A 440 38.53 14.46 28.88
CA ILE A 440 39.48 14.63 29.98
C ILE A 440 39.65 16.12 30.31
N GLN A 441 40.04 16.95 29.34
CA GLN A 441 40.36 18.36 29.58
C GLN A 441 39.18 19.16 30.15
N GLN A 442 37.95 18.87 29.72
CA GLN A 442 36.74 19.48 30.27
C GLN A 442 36.39 18.94 31.66
N GLY A 443 36.60 17.64 31.91
CA GLY A 443 36.45 17.02 33.22
C GLY A 443 37.41 17.59 34.28
N TYR A 444 38.61 17.99 33.86
CA TYR A 444 39.66 18.61 34.69
C TYR A 444 39.53 20.14 34.83
N GLY A 445 38.43 20.75 34.40
CA GLY A 445 38.27 22.19 34.17
C GLY A 445 39.14 23.09 35.06
N ASN A 446 40.08 23.85 34.45
CA ASN A 446 40.98 24.84 35.08
C ASN A 446 41.23 24.61 36.58
N LEU A 447 41.66 23.40 36.96
CA LEU A 447 41.93 23.07 38.34
C LEU A 447 43.31 23.61 38.72
N ASP A 448 43.27 24.76 39.41
CA ASP A 448 44.33 25.19 40.30
C ASP A 448 44.67 24.04 41.25
N LEU A 449 45.97 23.80 41.42
CA LEU A 449 46.57 22.70 42.14
C LEU A 449 46.15 22.66 43.62
N THR A 450 45.02 22.03 43.95
CA THR A 450 44.73 21.66 45.34
C THR A 450 44.19 20.23 45.44
N PHE A 451 45.07 19.37 45.92
CA PHE A 451 44.93 17.93 46.05
C PHE A 451 44.04 17.59 47.27
N THR A 452 42.75 17.29 47.04
CA THR A 452 41.90 16.61 48.04
C THR A 452 41.11 15.48 47.36
N GLN A 453 41.63 14.26 47.57
CA GLN A 453 41.19 13.01 46.96
C GLN A 453 40.11 12.31 47.79
N THR A 454 39.03 11.84 47.14
CA THR A 454 38.53 10.46 47.28
C THR A 454 37.42 10.12 46.28
N THR A 455 36.53 11.05 45.92
CA THR A 455 35.49 10.83 44.88
C THR A 455 35.91 11.24 43.47
N ALA A 456 36.89 12.15 43.33
CA ALA A 456 37.47 12.55 42.04
C ALA A 456 38.34 11.45 41.40
N VAL A 457 39.00 10.62 42.22
CA VAL A 457 40.00 9.62 41.77
C VAL A 457 39.39 8.47 40.95
N GLU A 458 38.14 8.08 41.21
CA GLU A 458 37.49 7.00 40.45
C GLU A 458 37.03 7.47 39.06
N LYS A 459 36.49 8.69 38.95
CA LYS A 459 36.17 9.29 37.64
C LYS A 459 37.43 9.52 36.80
N ASP A 460 38.51 9.96 37.43
CA ASP A 460 39.81 10.16 36.78
C ASP A 460 40.37 8.85 36.17
N LYS A 461 40.27 7.72 36.90
CA LYS A 461 40.69 6.41 36.38
C LYS A 461 39.87 5.98 35.16
N THR A 462 38.56 6.20 35.17
CA THR A 462 37.69 5.81 34.04
C THR A 462 38.00 6.62 32.77
N LEU A 463 38.27 7.91 32.90
CA LEU A 463 38.61 8.78 31.77
C LEU A 463 40.00 8.48 31.19
N ILE A 464 41.00 8.26 32.05
CA ILE A 464 42.34 7.84 31.61
C ILE A 464 42.29 6.49 30.91
N THR A 465 41.52 5.54 31.46
CA THR A 465 41.30 4.23 30.81
C THR A 465 40.65 4.39 29.44
N LYS A 466 39.69 5.31 29.30
CA LYS A 466 39.04 5.62 28.02
C LYS A 466 40.04 6.10 26.97
N VAL A 467 40.98 6.99 27.32
CA VAL A 467 41.99 7.48 26.37
C VAL A 467 43.06 6.43 26.04
N ILE A 468 43.53 5.66 27.02
CA ILE A 468 44.41 4.52 26.74
C ILE A 468 43.73 3.55 25.78
N SER A 469 42.44 3.28 26.01
CA SER A 469 41.66 2.41 25.15
C SER A 469 41.46 3.03 23.75
N SER A 470 41.34 4.34 23.60
CA SER A 470 41.14 4.94 22.26
C SER A 470 42.42 4.92 21.41
N LEU A 471 43.61 4.87 22.02
CA LEU A 471 44.87 4.68 21.29
C LEU A 471 45.01 3.29 20.67
N GLU A 472 44.32 2.28 21.23
CA GLU A 472 44.26 0.93 20.65
C GLU A 472 43.71 0.96 19.22
N TRP A 473 42.79 1.87 18.90
CA TRP A 473 42.23 1.97 17.53
C TRP A 473 43.29 2.19 16.45
N LEU A 474 44.34 2.98 16.74
CA LEU A 474 45.44 3.21 15.80
C LEU A 474 46.43 2.04 15.77
N SER A 475 46.60 1.31 16.88
CA SER A 475 47.52 0.16 16.91
C SER A 475 46.99 -1.05 16.12
N LEU A 476 45.67 -1.15 15.95
CA LEU A 476 45.02 -2.17 15.12
C LEU A 476 45.13 -1.88 13.61
N ILE A 477 45.61 -0.69 13.22
CA ILE A 477 45.80 -0.28 11.82
C ILE A 477 47.27 -0.39 11.45
N SER A 478 47.61 -1.34 10.56
CA SER A 478 49.00 -1.71 10.24
C SER A 478 49.88 -0.56 9.75
N TYR A 479 49.32 0.43 9.03
CA TYR A 479 50.05 1.59 8.52
C TYR A 479 50.04 2.81 9.45
N GLN A 480 49.40 2.75 10.62
CA GLN A 480 49.35 3.84 11.61
C GLN A 480 50.13 3.54 12.89
N LEU A 481 50.92 2.47 12.91
CA LEU A 481 51.71 2.05 14.07
C LEU A 481 52.70 3.13 14.55
N GLU A 482 53.32 3.88 13.63
CA GLU A 482 54.23 4.97 13.97
C GLU A 482 53.50 6.13 14.68
N GLU A 483 52.33 6.53 14.17
CA GLU A 483 51.49 7.57 14.77
C GLU A 483 50.95 7.11 16.15
N ALA A 484 50.54 5.85 16.26
CA ALA A 484 50.08 5.25 17.52
C ALA A 484 51.17 5.29 18.60
N LEU A 485 52.42 4.95 18.25
CA LEU A 485 53.57 5.02 19.16
C LEU A 485 53.89 6.46 19.57
N TRP A 486 53.83 7.39 18.62
CA TRP A 486 54.07 8.80 18.90
C TRP A 486 53.03 9.38 19.86
N LEU A 487 51.73 9.13 19.62
CA LEU A 487 50.64 9.58 20.50
C LEU A 487 50.70 8.93 21.89
N SER A 488 51.08 7.65 21.95
CA SER A 488 51.28 6.95 23.24
C SER A 488 52.40 7.59 24.05
N ASN A 489 53.52 7.94 23.41
CA ASN A 489 54.62 8.66 24.06
C ASN A 489 54.22 10.08 24.46
N ALA A 490 53.37 10.75 23.68
CA ALA A 490 52.87 12.09 23.99
C ALA A 490 51.91 12.09 25.19
N MET A 491 51.16 11.02 25.44
CA MET A 491 50.32 10.88 26.64
C MET A 491 51.10 10.65 27.94
N ILE A 492 52.24 9.94 27.86
CA ILE A 492 53.07 9.62 29.04
C ILE A 492 53.83 10.85 29.53
N ARG A 493 54.14 11.78 28.61
CA ARG A 493 54.80 13.06 28.89
C ARG A 493 53.79 14.08 29.40
#